data_AF-A0A7V7WGV2-F1
#
_entry.id   AF-A0A7V7WGV2-F1
#
_cell.length_a   1.000
_cell.length_b   1.000
_cell.length_c   1.000
_cell.angle_alpha   90.00
_cell.angle_beta   90.00
_cell.angle_gamma   90.00
#
_symmetry.space_group_name_H-M   'P 1'
#
loop_
_entity.id
_entity.type
_entity.pdbx_description
1 polymer ?
#
loop_
_entity_poly.entity_id
_entity_poly.type
_entity_poly.pdbx_seq_one_letter_code
_entity_poly.pdbx_strand_id
1 'polypeptide(L)'
;MADTRHFTSQFEAYGAWRGELIGGVVGLRDWLQQQELSDAQTDQRLGQLIDKLHEDKLVIAFVAEFSRGKSELINAIFFADFGQRLLPSSAGRTTMCPTELLYDSSQPPSIRLLPIETRAKDAPVQEYKAYRDEWMTLPLDLSSADKMGEALAHVSETKRVPVATAREYALYHDDD
;
A
#
# COMPACT_ATOMS: atom_id res chain seq x y z
N MET A 1 13.41 -15.11 -12.56
CA MET A 1 13.08 -16.10 -11.50
C MET A 1 14.12 -16.19 -10.37
N ALA A 2 15.42 -15.97 -10.59
CA ALA A 2 16.39 -15.91 -9.49
C ALA A 2 16.33 -14.58 -8.70
N ASP A 3 16.05 -13.47 -9.40
CA ASP A 3 16.12 -12.11 -8.84
C ASP A 3 14.93 -11.75 -7.92
N THR A 4 13.71 -12.17 -8.27
CA THR A 4 12.51 -11.99 -7.41
C THR A 4 12.64 -12.71 -6.07
N ARG A 5 13.33 -13.86 -6.07
CA ARG A 5 13.64 -14.61 -4.84
C ARG A 5 14.66 -13.88 -3.97
N HIS A 6 15.64 -13.21 -4.57
CA HIS A 6 16.59 -12.39 -3.84
C HIS A 6 15.89 -11.20 -3.17
N PHE A 7 15.01 -10.49 -3.88
CA PHE A 7 14.21 -9.42 -3.28
C PHE A 7 13.36 -9.93 -2.11
N THR A 8 12.57 -10.99 -2.30
CA THR A 8 11.76 -11.58 -1.22
C THR A 8 12.61 -11.99 -0.01
N SER A 9 13.77 -12.62 -0.24
CA SER A 9 14.69 -13.03 0.82
C SER A 9 15.27 -11.86 1.62
N GLN A 10 15.49 -10.70 1.00
CA GLN A 10 15.95 -9.49 1.70
C GLN A 10 14.86 -8.95 2.64
N PHE A 11 13.59 -9.05 2.27
CA PHE A 11 12.46 -8.65 3.11
C PHE A 11 12.28 -9.60 4.29
N GLU A 12 12.40 -10.90 4.04
CA GLU A 12 12.39 -11.92 5.10
C GLU A 12 13.55 -11.73 6.07
N ALA A 13 14.76 -11.50 5.56
CA ALA A 13 15.94 -11.24 6.39
C ALA A 13 15.78 -9.96 7.22
N TYR A 14 15.27 -8.88 6.63
CA TYR A 14 14.97 -7.65 7.36
C TYR A 14 13.91 -7.86 8.44
N GLY A 15 12.83 -8.60 8.13
CA GLY A 15 11.79 -8.96 9.09
C GLY A 15 12.33 -9.79 10.25
N ALA A 16 13.18 -10.78 9.97
CA ALA A 16 13.84 -11.62 10.97
C ALA A 16 14.78 -10.79 11.86
N TRP A 17 15.68 -10.00 11.28
CA TRP A 17 16.58 -9.10 12.00
C TRP A 17 15.80 -8.16 12.93
N ARG A 18 14.69 -7.59 12.45
CA ARG A 18 13.85 -6.72 13.27
C ARG A 18 13.21 -7.48 14.44
N GLY A 19 12.73 -8.70 14.20
CA GLY A 19 12.20 -9.57 15.25
C GLY A 19 13.24 -9.87 16.34
N GLU A 20 14.48 -10.16 15.93
CA GLU A 20 15.61 -10.37 16.84
C GLU A 20 15.93 -9.10 17.64
N LEU A 21 15.94 -7.93 17.00
CA LEU A 21 16.17 -6.64 17.66
C LEU A 21 15.10 -6.35 18.71
N ILE A 22 13.82 -6.54 18.37
CA ILE A 22 12.71 -6.39 19.32
C ILE A 22 12.89 -7.34 20.50
N GLY A 23 13.19 -8.61 20.22
CA GLY A 23 13.45 -9.61 21.26
C GLY A 23 14.59 -9.21 22.19
N GLY A 24 15.68 -8.66 21.65
CA GLY A 24 16.80 -8.15 22.42
C GLY A 24 16.44 -6.95 23.31
N VAL A 25 15.67 -5.99 22.78
CA VAL A 25 15.22 -4.82 23.55
C VAL A 25 14.24 -5.21 24.65
N VAL A 26 13.30 -6.12 24.36
CA VAL A 26 12.38 -6.68 25.37
C VAL A 26 13.16 -7.43 26.45
N GLY A 27 14.10 -8.29 26.05
CA GLY A 27 14.95 -9.01 27.00
C GLY A 27 15.77 -8.08 27.89
N LEU A 28 16.30 -6.99 27.35
CA LEU A 28 17.00 -5.96 28.13
C LEU A 28 16.07 -5.28 29.14
N ARG A 29 14.87 -4.88 28.71
CA ARG A 29 13.86 -4.27 29.61
C ARG A 29 13.52 -5.20 30.76
N ASP A 30 13.20 -6.46 30.44
CA ASP A 30 12.78 -7.45 31.43
C ASP A 30 13.93 -7.78 32.40
N TRP A 31 15.18 -7.83 31.91
CA TRP A 31 16.37 -7.99 32.75
C TRP A 31 16.58 -6.80 33.69
N LEU A 32 16.47 -5.56 33.19
CA LEU A 32 16.60 -4.35 34.01
C LEU A 32 15.55 -4.31 35.13
N GLN A 33 14.32 -4.72 34.83
CA GLN A 33 13.25 -4.83 35.83
C GLN A 33 13.56 -5.90 36.87
N GLN A 34 14.02 -7.09 36.46
CA GLN A 34 14.39 -8.17 37.37
C GLN A 34 15.56 -7.83 38.29
N GLN A 35 16.50 -7.01 37.82
CA GLN A 35 17.66 -6.58 38.62
C GLN A 35 17.37 -5.33 39.45
N GLU A 36 16.14 -4.79 39.43
CA GLU A 36 15.79 -3.53 40.08
C GLU A 36 16.66 -2.35 39.61
N LEU A 37 17.12 -2.41 38.36
CA LEU A 37 17.97 -1.40 37.71
C LEU A 37 17.19 -0.48 36.76
N SER A 38 15.88 -0.71 36.59
CA SER A 38 15.01 0.15 35.78
C SER A 38 14.37 1.26 36.61
N ASP A 39 14.19 2.42 36.00
CA ASP A 39 13.37 3.50 36.50
C ASP A 39 12.24 3.84 35.51
N ALA A 40 11.28 4.66 35.93
CA ALA A 40 10.13 5.02 35.11
C ALA A 40 10.51 5.67 33.77
N GLN A 41 11.63 6.41 33.73
CA GLN A 41 12.10 7.05 32.49
C GLN A 41 12.66 6.01 31.51
N THR A 42 13.41 5.04 32.02
CA THR A 42 14.01 3.95 31.26
C THR A 42 12.93 3.03 30.70
N ASP A 43 11.96 2.66 31.51
CA ASP A 43 10.80 1.86 31.09
C ASP A 43 10.00 2.57 29.99
N GLN A 44 9.75 3.88 30.14
CA GLN A 44 9.05 4.67 29.12
C GLN A 44 9.83 4.72 27.80
N ARG A 45 11.14 4.93 27.85
CA ARG A 45 11.98 5.00 26.64
C ARG A 45 12.06 3.65 25.92
N LEU A 46 12.20 2.56 26.66
CA LEU A 46 12.21 1.21 26.11
C LEU A 46 10.84 0.85 25.52
N GLY A 47 9.75 1.21 26.19
CA GLY A 47 8.39 1.07 25.65
C GLY A 47 8.23 1.80 24.31
N GLN A 48 8.57 3.08 24.25
CA GLN A 48 8.50 3.86 23.00
C GLN A 48 9.38 3.29 21.87
N LEU A 49 10.55 2.73 22.21
CA LEU A 49 11.42 2.07 21.23
C LEU A 49 10.77 0.79 20.69
N ILE A 50 10.19 -0.03 21.57
CA ILE A 50 9.47 -1.25 21.20
C ILE A 50 8.27 -0.91 20.32
N ASP A 51 7.47 0.09 20.68
CA ASP A 51 6.31 0.53 19.90
C ASP A 51 6.73 0.98 18.50
N LYS A 52 7.80 1.78 18.39
CA LYS A 52 8.37 2.19 17.08
C LYS A 52 8.83 1.01 16.24
N LEU A 53 9.51 0.03 16.85
CA LEU A 53 9.96 -1.16 16.15
C LEU A 53 8.80 -2.05 15.68
N HIS A 54 7.66 -2.01 16.38
CA HIS A 54 6.43 -2.71 15.98
C HIS A 54 5.64 -1.99 14.89
N GLU A 55 5.56 -0.66 14.95
CA GLU A 55 4.81 0.14 13.98
C GLU A 55 5.49 0.27 12.63
N ASP A 56 6.80 -0.01 12.53
CA ASP A 56 7.58 0.30 11.33
C ASP A 56 7.12 -0.55 10.13
N LYS A 57 6.29 0.04 9.28
CA LYS A 57 5.89 -0.54 7.99
C LYS A 57 6.96 -0.21 6.97
N LEU A 58 7.40 -1.21 6.21
CA LEU A 58 8.29 -0.95 5.09
C LEU A 58 7.51 -0.28 3.96
N VAL A 59 7.77 1.01 3.74
CA VAL A 59 7.15 1.79 2.65
C VAL A 59 8.11 1.85 1.46
N ILE A 60 7.62 1.44 0.29
CA ILE A 60 8.38 1.49 -0.97
C ILE A 60 7.69 2.49 -1.90
N ALA A 61 8.42 3.52 -2.32
CA ALA A 61 7.93 4.52 -3.28
C ALA A 61 8.50 4.23 -4.67
N PHE A 62 7.63 3.89 -5.63
CA PHE A 62 8.00 3.71 -7.03
C PHE A 62 7.83 5.02 -7.80
N VAL A 63 8.93 5.76 -7.99
CA VAL A 63 8.93 7.06 -8.69
C VAL A 63 9.67 6.94 -10.03
N ALA A 64 9.00 7.32 -11.12
CA ALA A 64 9.57 7.38 -12.46
C ALA A 64 8.67 8.24 -13.37
N GLU A 65 9.17 8.64 -14.54
CA GLU A 65 8.36 9.31 -15.57
C GLU A 65 7.19 8.44 -16.06
N PHE A 66 6.23 9.05 -16.73
CA PHE A 66 5.08 8.35 -17.33
C PHE A 66 5.54 7.22 -18.25
N SER A 67 4.87 6.06 -18.16
CA SER A 67 5.12 4.90 -19.03
C SER A 67 6.52 4.28 -18.98
N ARG A 68 7.28 4.46 -17.88
CA ARG A 68 8.60 3.83 -17.65
C ARG A 68 8.55 2.44 -16.99
N GLY A 69 7.41 1.74 -17.06
CA GLY A 69 7.31 0.36 -16.56
C GLY A 69 7.08 0.18 -15.05
N LYS A 70 6.65 1.21 -14.32
CA LYS A 70 6.36 1.13 -12.87
C LYS A 70 5.35 0.02 -12.54
N SER A 71 4.21 -0.01 -13.22
CA SER A 71 3.18 -1.05 -13.01
C SER A 71 3.70 -2.44 -13.37
N GLU A 72 4.58 -2.54 -14.36
CA GLU A 72 5.19 -3.83 -14.75
C GLU A 72 6.15 -4.33 -13.68
N LEU A 73 6.94 -3.45 -13.06
CA LEU A 73 7.80 -3.79 -11.93
C LEU A 73 6.97 -4.24 -10.72
N ILE A 74 5.88 -3.55 -10.41
CA ILE A 74 4.97 -3.95 -9.33
C ILE A 74 4.36 -5.33 -9.62
N ASN A 75 3.91 -5.58 -10.86
CA ASN A 75 3.44 -6.91 -11.27
C ASN A 75 4.51 -7.99 -11.08
N ALA A 76 5.76 -7.72 -11.48
CA ALA A 76 6.85 -8.68 -11.36
C ALA A 76 7.31 -8.94 -9.91
N ILE A 77 7.13 -7.98 -9.00
CA ILE A 77 7.48 -8.13 -7.58
C ILE A 77 6.36 -8.82 -6.81
N PHE A 78 5.11 -8.36 -6.95
CA PHE A 78 4.01 -8.76 -6.05
C PHE A 78 3.03 -9.75 -6.66
N PHE A 79 2.99 -9.89 -8.00
CA PHE A 79 1.96 -10.66 -8.70
C PHE A 79 2.52 -11.70 -9.68
N ALA A 80 3.83 -11.95 -9.66
CA ALA A 80 4.49 -12.85 -10.59
C ALA A 80 3.92 -14.28 -10.59
N ASP A 81 3.48 -14.77 -9.42
CA ASP A 81 2.96 -16.13 -9.26
C ASP A 81 1.55 -16.33 -9.84
N PHE A 82 0.83 -15.26 -10.16
CA PHE A 82 -0.48 -15.34 -10.82
C PHE A 82 -0.38 -15.66 -12.32
N GLY A 83 0.82 -15.68 -12.90
CA GLY A 83 1.04 -16.04 -14.30
C GLY A 83 0.49 -15.05 -15.32
N GLN A 84 -0.09 -13.93 -14.87
CA GLN A 84 -0.62 -12.87 -15.71
C GLN A 84 -0.43 -11.48 -15.11
N ARG A 85 -0.57 -10.44 -15.95
CA ARG A 85 -0.48 -9.04 -15.53
C ARG A 85 -1.76 -8.64 -14.82
N LEU A 86 -1.68 -8.45 -13.51
CA LEU A 86 -2.82 -8.12 -12.67
C LEU A 86 -3.08 -6.62 -12.60
N LEU A 87 -2.05 -5.81 -12.35
CA LEU A 87 -2.17 -4.37 -12.46
C LEU A 87 -2.10 -3.91 -13.91
N PRO A 88 -2.93 -2.95 -14.32
CA PRO A 88 -2.92 -2.45 -15.69
C PRO A 88 -1.61 -1.72 -15.99
N SER A 89 -0.89 -2.22 -17.00
CA SER A 89 0.45 -1.75 -17.41
C SER A 89 0.55 -1.41 -18.90
N SER A 90 -0.55 -1.46 -19.66
CA SER A 90 -0.58 -1.10 -21.09
C SER A 90 -0.42 0.42 -21.30
N ALA A 91 0.11 0.81 -22.46
CA ALA A 91 0.19 2.22 -22.87
C ALA A 91 -1.21 2.85 -22.85
N GLY A 92 -1.33 4.02 -22.20
CA GLY A 92 -2.63 4.70 -22.00
C GLY A 92 -3.51 4.08 -20.90
N ARG A 93 -3.08 3.01 -20.23
CA ARG A 93 -3.79 2.33 -19.13
C ARG A 93 -2.96 2.27 -17.84
N THR A 94 -1.87 3.02 -17.74
CA THR A 94 -1.09 3.14 -16.49
C THR A 94 -1.89 3.96 -15.48
N THR A 95 -1.85 3.56 -14.21
CA THR A 95 -2.51 4.27 -13.10
C THR A 95 -2.02 5.72 -13.03
N MET A 96 -2.88 6.68 -13.37
CA MET A 96 -2.63 8.12 -13.19
C MET A 96 -3.07 8.59 -11.80
N CYS A 97 -3.77 7.74 -11.05
CA CYS A 97 -4.18 8.00 -9.67
C CYS A 97 -3.12 7.46 -8.69
N PRO A 98 -2.88 8.15 -7.57
CA PRO A 98 -2.11 7.59 -6.46
C PRO A 98 -2.70 6.23 -6.07
N THR A 99 -1.87 5.18 -6.14
CA THR A 99 -2.26 3.80 -5.86
C THR A 99 -1.35 3.27 -4.77
N GLU A 100 -1.96 2.71 -3.72
CA GLU A 100 -1.24 2.13 -2.59
C GLU A 100 -1.52 0.62 -2.55
N LEU A 101 -0.46 -0.18 -2.43
CA LEU A 101 -0.56 -1.58 -2.03
C LEU A 101 -0.14 -1.65 -0.57
N LEU A 102 -1.02 -2.13 0.29
CA LEU A 102 -0.80 -2.18 1.73
C LEU A 102 -1.21 -3.52 2.29
N TYR A 103 -0.59 -3.88 3.41
CA TYR A 103 -1.01 -5.01 4.24
C TYR A 103 -1.71 -4.49 5.50
N ASP A 104 -2.90 -5.02 5.77
CA ASP A 104 -3.68 -4.77 6.97
C ASP A 104 -4.35 -6.09 7.41
N SER A 105 -3.88 -6.66 8.51
CA SER A 105 -4.40 -7.93 9.03
C SER A 105 -5.81 -7.83 9.60
N SER A 106 -6.33 -6.62 9.82
CA SER A 106 -7.69 -6.40 10.33
C SER A 106 -8.76 -6.44 9.23
N GLN A 107 -8.35 -6.53 7.95
CA GLN A 107 -9.24 -6.50 6.81
C GLN A 107 -9.00 -7.68 5.87
N PRO A 108 -10.05 -8.23 5.23
CA PRO A 108 -9.86 -9.21 4.17
C PRO A 108 -9.19 -8.57 2.93
N PRO A 109 -8.49 -9.36 2.10
CA PRO A 109 -7.94 -8.89 0.83
C PRO A 109 -9.01 -8.22 -0.03
N SER A 110 -8.77 -6.97 -0.43
CA SER A 110 -9.72 -6.18 -1.18
C SER A 110 -9.04 -5.09 -2.00
N ILE A 111 -9.69 -4.63 -3.07
CA ILE A 111 -9.40 -3.35 -3.71
C ILE A 111 -10.40 -2.32 -3.20
N ARG A 112 -9.90 -1.13 -2.86
CA ARG A 112 -10.70 0.01 -2.42
C ARG A 112 -10.56 1.13 -3.43
N LEU A 113 -11.69 1.57 -3.98
CA LEU A 113 -11.76 2.57 -5.04
C LEU A 113 -12.49 3.80 -4.51
N LEU A 114 -11.88 4.97 -4.69
CA LEU A 114 -12.52 6.24 -4.43
C LEU A 114 -13.23 6.69 -5.71
N PRO A 115 -14.57 6.88 -5.69
CA PRO A 115 -15.32 7.31 -6.87
C PRO A 115 -14.81 8.64 -7.42
N ILE A 116 -14.83 8.81 -8.74
CA ILE A 116 -14.31 10.02 -9.41
C ILE A 116 -15.12 11.27 -9.02
N GLU A 117 -16.39 11.09 -8.64
CA GLU A 117 -17.31 12.13 -8.18
C GLU A 117 -16.80 12.84 -6.92
N THR A 118 -15.94 12.20 -6.12
CA THR A 118 -15.33 12.83 -4.94
C THR A 118 -14.45 14.03 -5.30
N ARG A 119 -14.03 14.18 -6.57
CA ARG A 119 -13.30 15.36 -7.05
C ARG A 119 -14.12 16.65 -7.07
N ALA A 120 -15.45 16.57 -7.06
CA ALA A 120 -16.29 17.77 -6.90
C ALA A 120 -16.39 18.26 -5.45
N LYS A 121 -15.85 17.50 -4.49
CA LYS A 121 -15.81 17.88 -3.07
C LYS A 121 -14.45 18.51 -2.76
N ASP A 122 -14.43 19.55 -1.93
CA ASP A 122 -13.22 20.26 -1.52
C ASP A 122 -12.42 19.56 -0.41
N ALA A 123 -12.15 18.25 -0.56
CA ALA A 123 -11.36 17.48 0.40
C ALA A 123 -10.16 16.78 -0.28
N PRO A 124 -8.95 16.82 0.31
CA PRO A 124 -7.81 16.09 -0.20
C PRO A 124 -7.99 14.57 -0.07
N VAL A 125 -7.39 13.79 -0.98
CA VAL A 125 -7.46 12.31 -0.99
C VAL A 125 -7.01 11.71 0.36
N GLN A 126 -6.06 12.35 1.04
CA GLN A 126 -5.57 11.92 2.35
C GLN A 126 -6.67 11.92 3.42
N GLU A 127 -7.61 12.87 3.36
CA GLU A 127 -8.73 12.97 4.31
C GLU A 127 -9.74 11.84 4.07
N TYR A 128 -10.00 11.50 2.80
CA TYR A 128 -10.89 10.39 2.46
C TYR A 128 -10.45 9.05 3.02
N LYS A 129 -9.16 8.84 3.34
CA LYS A 129 -8.70 7.60 3.98
C LYS A 129 -9.45 7.30 5.29
N ALA A 130 -9.90 8.33 6.01
CA ALA A 130 -10.67 8.21 7.23
C ALA A 130 -12.17 7.91 6.98
N TYR A 131 -12.69 8.28 5.80
CA TYR A 131 -14.11 8.16 5.46
C TYR A 131 -14.40 6.84 4.75
N ARG A 132 -14.48 5.75 5.52
CA ARG A 132 -14.66 4.39 4.96
C ARG A 132 -15.85 4.28 4.00
N ASP A 133 -16.95 4.97 4.28
CA ASP A 133 -18.20 4.91 3.50
C ASP A 133 -18.09 5.56 2.12
N GLU A 134 -17.09 6.41 1.89
CA GLU A 134 -16.82 7.01 0.57
C GLU A 134 -16.07 6.04 -0.37
N TRP A 135 -15.55 4.93 0.15
CA TRP A 135 -14.80 3.94 -0.65
C TRP A 135 -15.68 2.78 -1.08
N MET A 136 -15.67 2.49 -2.37
CA MET A 136 -16.17 1.22 -2.88
C MET A 136 -15.14 0.13 -2.61
N THR A 137 -15.55 -0.95 -1.94
CA THR A 137 -14.67 -2.07 -1.60
C THR A 137 -15.10 -3.31 -2.37
N LEU A 138 -14.17 -3.90 -3.13
CA LEU A 138 -14.39 -5.14 -3.85
C LEU A 138 -13.45 -6.22 -3.28
N PRO A 139 -13.95 -7.42 -2.94
CA PRO A 139 -13.12 -8.50 -2.41
C PRO A 139 -12.17 -9.04 -3.47
N LEU A 140 -10.97 -9.46 -3.04
CA LEU A 140 -9.98 -10.10 -3.89
C LEU A 140 -9.97 -11.61 -3.65
N ASP A 141 -10.17 -12.40 -4.71
CA ASP A 141 -10.09 -13.86 -4.68
C ASP A 141 -8.66 -14.32 -5.02
N LEU A 142 -7.81 -14.44 -4.00
CA LEU A 142 -6.40 -14.82 -4.15
C LEU A 142 -6.20 -16.23 -4.75
N SER A 143 -7.26 -17.04 -4.85
CA SER A 143 -7.19 -18.39 -5.43
C SER A 143 -7.39 -18.43 -6.95
N SER A 144 -7.80 -17.30 -7.55
CA SER A 144 -8.13 -17.21 -8.97
C SER A 144 -7.48 -15.99 -9.61
N ALA A 145 -6.50 -16.23 -10.48
CA ALA A 145 -5.86 -15.16 -11.24
C ALA A 145 -6.87 -14.36 -12.06
N ASP A 146 -7.87 -15.01 -12.67
CA ASP A 146 -8.87 -14.36 -13.52
C ASP A 146 -9.74 -13.39 -12.72
N LYS A 147 -10.29 -13.85 -11.58
CA LYS A 147 -11.09 -12.98 -10.71
C LYS A 147 -10.27 -11.84 -10.10
N MET A 148 -9.00 -12.09 -9.77
CA MET A 148 -8.07 -11.02 -9.37
C MET A 148 -7.92 -9.97 -10.48
N GLY A 149 -7.74 -10.42 -11.72
CA GLY A 149 -7.63 -9.55 -12.88
C GLY A 149 -8.89 -8.72 -13.11
N GLU A 150 -10.07 -9.33 -13.00
CA GLU A 150 -11.36 -8.65 -13.08
C GLU A 150 -11.51 -7.57 -12.00
N ALA A 151 -11.22 -7.90 -10.73
CA ALA A 151 -11.30 -6.95 -9.63
C ALA A 151 -10.34 -5.76 -9.78
N LEU A 152 -9.10 -6.01 -10.22
CA LEU A 152 -8.08 -4.98 -10.40
C LEU A 152 -8.32 -4.14 -11.67
N ALA A 153 -9.04 -4.67 -12.67
CA ALA A 153 -9.38 -3.94 -13.89
C ALA A 153 -10.26 -2.71 -13.62
N HIS A 154 -11.02 -2.70 -12.51
CA HIS A 154 -11.81 -1.55 -12.08
C HIS A 154 -10.99 -0.26 -11.90
N VAL A 155 -9.69 -0.38 -11.57
CA VAL A 155 -8.80 0.79 -11.43
C VAL A 155 -8.58 1.54 -12.76
N SER A 156 -8.89 0.90 -13.90
CA SER A 156 -8.77 1.46 -15.26
C SER A 156 -10.12 1.69 -15.94
N GLU A 157 -11.22 1.65 -15.18
CA GLU A 157 -12.53 1.98 -15.74
C GLU A 157 -12.60 3.45 -16.13
N THR A 158 -13.38 3.72 -17.18
CA THR A 158 -13.57 5.08 -17.69
C THR A 158 -15.05 5.40 -17.70
N LYS A 159 -15.38 6.62 -17.29
CA LYS A 159 -16.73 7.16 -17.32
C LYS A 159 -16.78 8.35 -18.27
N ARG A 160 -17.71 8.31 -19.23
CA ARG A 160 -17.97 9.47 -20.10
C ARG A 160 -18.85 10.45 -19.35
N VAL A 161 -18.46 11.72 -19.34
CA VAL A 161 -19.18 12.81 -18.68
C VAL A 161 -19.29 14.02 -19.62
N PRO A 162 -20.29 14.90 -19.43
CA PRO A 162 -20.33 16.19 -20.11
C PRO A 162 -19.08 17.03 -19.81
N VAL A 163 -18.68 17.89 -20.75
CA VAL A 163 -17.53 18.79 -20.58
C VAL A 163 -17.66 19.66 -19.32
N ALA A 164 -18.88 20.10 -18.99
CA ALA A 164 -19.14 20.88 -17.78
C ALA A 164 -18.72 20.12 -16.50
N THR A 165 -19.07 18.84 -16.39
CA THR A 165 -18.68 17.97 -15.27
C THR A 165 -17.17 17.67 -15.28
N ALA A 166 -16.58 17.47 -16.46
CA ALA A 166 -15.14 17.29 -16.56
C ALA A 166 -14.36 18.53 -16.07
N ARG A 167 -14.85 19.75 -16.38
CA ARG A 167 -14.31 21.01 -15.83
C ARG A 167 -14.48 21.08 -14.32
N GLU A 168 -15.66 20.74 -13.79
CA GLU A 168 -15.92 20.69 -12.34
C GLU A 168 -14.93 19.78 -11.60
N TYR A 169 -14.59 18.62 -12.19
CA TYR A 169 -13.61 17.70 -11.62
C TYR A 169 -12.15 18.09 -11.89
N ALA A 170 -11.89 19.23 -12.52
CA ALA A 170 -10.56 19.66 -12.97
C ALA A 170 -9.86 18.59 -13.85
N LEU A 171 -10.63 17.96 -14.75
CA LEU A 171 -10.16 16.95 -15.72
C LEU A 171 -10.23 17.47 -17.18
N TYR A 172 -10.62 18.72 -17.39
CA TYR A 172 -10.67 19.38 -18.69
C TYR A 172 -10.32 20.85 -18.54
N HIS A 173 -9.40 21.35 -19.36
CA HIS A 173 -9.07 22.76 -19.51
C HIS A 173 -9.33 23.18 -20.96
N ASP A 174 -9.80 24.41 -21.16
CA ASP A 174 -10.14 24.90 -22.50
C ASP A 174 -8.91 25.18 -23.40
N ASP A 175 -7.73 25.26 -22.78
CA ASP A 175 -6.46 25.56 -23.43
C ASP A 175 -5.59 24.29 -23.71
N ASP A 176 -6.08 23.11 -23.32
CA ASP A 176 -5.47 21.78 -23.61
C ASP A 176 -6.00 21.17 -24.92
#